data_AF-A0A1G2XD33-F1
#
_entry.id   AF-A0A1G2XD33-F1
#
_cell.length_a   1.000
_cell.length_b   1.000
_cell.length_c   1.000
_cell.angle_alpha   90.00
_cell.angle_beta   90.00
_cell.angle_gamma   90.00
#
_symmetry.space_group_name_H-M   'P 1'
#
loop_
_entity.id
_entity.type
_entity.pdbx_description
1 polymer ?
#
loop_
_entity_poly.entity_id
_entity_poly.type
_entity_poly.pdbx_seq_one_letter_code
_entity_poly.pdbx_strand_id
1 'polypeptide(L)'
;MALADHPDINQETKLRVQLLGHKLGYRNRAEQQKQFATNLEKHLPERFGFMLIGRKLQDEDRVAFLHALTVVSAQNGIRLEISALEPNKNSSELEDHVLTYAKGVDGLLLSGLVEHELLNKLRTAGVPYVVLGHSIEDPYETAVENEQLVLFDNIKMGRLATNYLLSLGHKRIGFICETIVKGLCNDLWLTGYKIAHIDKGLVPDPELIHVAGKVFAGGATAARAVHALANHPTAYVIPDARTACSFMQEMRANGIKIGPRDIVIGCVPEMEKRYDIEDYPVLIEDYDMMAKVAVRHLIELCTKPMPCRTEIAIPFVAKNFS
;
A
#
# COMPACT_ATOMS: atom_id res chain seq x y z
N MET A 1 -23.13 -31.01 -21.06
CA MET A 1 -24.48 -31.21 -21.62
C MET A 1 -25.55 -31.53 -20.57
N ALA A 2 -25.29 -32.28 -19.48
CA ALA A 2 -26.26 -32.40 -18.37
C ALA A 2 -26.26 -31.22 -17.38
N LEU A 3 -25.16 -30.46 -17.34
CA LEU A 3 -24.95 -29.30 -16.45
C LEU A 3 -25.39 -27.97 -17.07
N ALA A 4 -25.88 -27.95 -18.31
CA ALA A 4 -26.26 -26.74 -19.04
C ALA A 4 -27.79 -26.52 -19.09
N ASP A 5 -28.54 -27.23 -18.25
CA ASP A 5 -30.00 -27.16 -18.17
C ASP A 5 -30.71 -27.34 -19.54
N HIS A 6 -30.22 -28.30 -20.32
CA HIS A 6 -30.76 -28.59 -21.65
C HIS A 6 -32.19 -29.17 -21.54
N PRO A 7 -33.15 -28.74 -22.38
CA PRO A 7 -34.57 -29.13 -22.29
C PRO A 7 -34.83 -30.63 -22.50
N ASP A 8 -33.89 -31.35 -23.14
CA ASP A 8 -34.04 -32.78 -23.47
C ASP A 8 -33.67 -33.74 -22.33
N ILE A 9 -33.38 -33.24 -21.13
CA ILE A 9 -32.91 -34.07 -20.01
C ILE A 9 -34.01 -34.18 -18.96
N ASN A 10 -34.42 -35.40 -18.63
CA ASN A 10 -35.44 -35.66 -17.63
C ASN A 10 -34.99 -35.21 -16.21
N GLN A 11 -35.94 -34.86 -15.34
CA GLN A 11 -35.64 -34.32 -14.03
C GLN A 11 -34.86 -35.28 -13.12
N GLU A 12 -35.11 -36.58 -13.21
CA GLU A 12 -34.40 -37.58 -12.42
C GLU A 12 -32.90 -37.62 -12.74
N THR A 13 -32.55 -37.47 -14.02
CA THR A 13 -31.18 -37.44 -14.50
C THR A 13 -30.48 -36.16 -14.09
N LYS A 14 -31.18 -35.01 -14.10
CA LYS A 14 -30.64 -33.74 -13.59
C LYS A 14 -30.30 -33.85 -12.10
N LEU A 15 -31.21 -34.39 -11.28
CA LEU A 15 -31.00 -34.58 -9.84
C LEU A 15 -29.84 -35.52 -9.54
N ARG A 16 -29.69 -36.63 -10.28
CA ARG A 16 -28.55 -37.54 -10.13
C ARG A 16 -27.22 -36.87 -10.46
N VAL A 17 -27.16 -36.09 -11.54
CA VAL A 17 -25.93 -35.39 -11.95
C VAL A 17 -25.56 -34.30 -10.94
N GLN A 18 -26.54 -33.56 -10.39
CA GLN A 18 -26.31 -32.57 -9.34
C GLN A 18 -25.82 -33.20 -8.03
N LEU A 19 -26.45 -34.30 -7.60
CA LEU A 19 -26.00 -35.07 -6.42
C LEU A 19 -24.58 -35.62 -6.58
N LEU A 20 -24.25 -36.13 -7.77
CA LEU A 20 -22.90 -36.61 -8.07
C LEU A 20 -21.89 -35.47 -8.10
N GLY A 21 -22.26 -34.32 -8.68
CA GLY A 21 -21.45 -33.12 -8.69
C GLY A 21 -21.12 -32.64 -7.27
N HIS A 22 -22.13 -32.61 -6.40
CA HIS A 22 -21.95 -32.23 -4.99
C HIS A 22 -21.06 -33.22 -4.22
N LYS A 23 -21.18 -34.52 -4.50
CA LYS A 23 -20.36 -35.57 -3.87
C LYS A 23 -18.90 -35.57 -4.35
N LEU A 24 -18.64 -35.07 -5.56
CA LEU A 24 -17.32 -34.98 -6.18
C LEU A 24 -16.67 -33.59 -6.03
N GLY A 25 -17.33 -32.65 -5.33
CA GLY A 25 -16.85 -31.28 -5.17
C GLY A 25 -16.88 -30.44 -6.46
N TYR A 26 -17.59 -30.93 -7.49
CA TYR A 26 -17.72 -30.23 -8.77
C TYR A 26 -18.76 -29.11 -8.65
N ARG A 27 -18.34 -27.86 -8.88
CA ARG A 27 -19.21 -26.66 -8.89
C ARG A 27 -19.30 -26.09 -10.30
N ASN A 28 -20.53 -25.88 -10.77
CA ASN A 28 -20.83 -25.43 -12.13
C ASN A 28 -20.86 -23.90 -12.23
N ARG A 29 -20.07 -23.34 -13.15
CA ARG A 29 -19.89 -21.89 -13.37
C ARG A 29 -21.14 -21.18 -13.91
N ALA A 30 -22.02 -21.89 -14.63
CA ALA A 30 -23.22 -21.31 -15.24
C ALA A 30 -24.41 -21.15 -14.27
N GLU A 31 -24.50 -22.02 -13.25
CA GLU A 31 -25.52 -21.91 -12.18
C GLU A 31 -25.19 -20.74 -11.22
N GLN A 32 -23.90 -20.48 -10.96
CA GLN A 32 -23.47 -19.31 -10.20
C GLN A 32 -23.86 -18.00 -10.91
N GLN A 33 -23.61 -17.88 -12.21
CA GLN A 33 -23.98 -16.67 -12.96
C GLN A 33 -25.49 -16.41 -13.03
N LYS A 34 -26.33 -17.46 -13.01
CA LYS A 34 -27.79 -17.30 -12.88
C LYS A 34 -28.21 -16.93 -11.44
N GLN A 35 -27.52 -17.43 -10.42
CA GLN A 35 -27.72 -17.01 -9.02
C GLN A 35 -27.26 -15.56 -8.76
N PHE A 36 -26.21 -15.08 -9.43
CA PHE A 36 -25.74 -13.69 -9.41
C PHE A 36 -26.82 -12.67 -9.83
N ALA A 37 -27.75 -13.06 -10.70
CA ALA A 37 -28.82 -12.19 -11.19
C ALA A 37 -30.16 -12.31 -10.43
N THR A 38 -30.33 -13.34 -9.58
CA THR A 38 -31.66 -13.68 -9.01
C THR A 38 -31.77 -13.56 -7.49
N ASN A 39 -30.67 -13.47 -6.73
CA ASN A 39 -30.70 -13.34 -5.27
C ASN A 39 -30.32 -11.93 -4.81
N LEU A 40 -31.31 -11.04 -4.72
CA LEU A 40 -31.20 -9.73 -4.06
C LEU A 40 -31.24 -9.81 -2.51
N GLU A 41 -31.22 -11.01 -1.92
CA GLU A 41 -30.96 -11.20 -0.49
C GLU A 41 -29.45 -11.17 -0.23
N LYS A 42 -28.92 -9.96 0.05
CA LYS A 42 -27.58 -9.62 0.58
C LYS A 42 -26.58 -10.78 0.66
N HIS A 43 -25.99 -11.16 -0.47
CA HIS A 43 -24.84 -12.06 -0.45
C HIS A 43 -23.66 -11.31 0.18
N LEU A 44 -23.14 -11.81 1.29
CA LEU A 44 -21.88 -11.33 1.85
C LEU A 44 -20.74 -11.71 0.89
N PRO A 45 -19.73 -10.85 0.67
CA PRO A 45 -18.61 -11.19 -0.18
C PRO A 45 -17.83 -12.36 0.40
N GLU A 46 -17.37 -13.27 -0.46
CA GLU A 46 -16.61 -14.47 -0.09
C GLU A 46 -15.18 -14.45 -0.65
N ARG A 47 -14.91 -13.64 -1.67
CA ARG A 47 -13.64 -13.67 -2.41
C ARG A 47 -13.15 -12.27 -2.69
N PHE A 48 -12.02 -11.90 -2.11
CA PHE A 48 -11.33 -10.65 -2.45
C PHE A 48 -10.04 -10.93 -3.21
N GLY A 49 -9.72 -10.03 -4.12
CA GLY A 49 -8.45 -10.00 -4.80
C GLY A 49 -7.54 -8.93 -4.22
N PHE A 50 -6.33 -9.27 -3.81
CA PHE A 50 -5.26 -8.32 -3.56
C PHE A 50 -4.36 -8.22 -4.78
N MET A 51 -4.18 -7.01 -5.30
CA MET A 51 -3.36 -6.74 -6.49
C MET A 51 -2.25 -5.76 -6.18
N LEU A 52 -1.01 -6.24 -6.33
CA LEU A 52 0.18 -5.40 -6.26
C LEU A 52 0.56 -4.94 -7.67
N ILE A 53 0.57 -3.63 -7.90
CA ILE A 53 0.80 -3.04 -9.23
C ILE A 53 2.14 -2.30 -9.26
N GLY A 54 3.01 -2.66 -10.21
CA GLY A 54 4.24 -1.94 -10.48
C GLY A 54 5.29 -2.03 -9.37
N ARG A 55 5.18 -3.02 -8.47
CA ARG A 55 6.07 -3.25 -7.33
C ARG A 55 6.32 -4.75 -7.16
N LYS A 56 7.47 -5.10 -6.55
CA LYS A 56 7.86 -6.50 -6.37
C LYS A 56 7.27 -7.05 -5.07
N LEU A 57 6.76 -8.27 -5.14
CA LEU A 57 6.25 -8.98 -3.95
C LEU A 57 7.34 -9.29 -2.92
N GLN A 58 8.60 -9.33 -3.36
CA GLN A 58 9.77 -9.67 -2.55
C GLN A 58 10.20 -8.54 -1.60
N ASP A 59 9.62 -7.35 -1.73
CA ASP A 59 9.92 -6.22 -0.86
C ASP A 59 9.44 -6.53 0.57
N GLU A 60 10.38 -6.50 1.54
CA GLU A 60 10.17 -7.04 2.90
C GLU A 60 8.99 -6.42 3.67
N ASP A 61 8.70 -5.14 3.46
CA ASP A 61 7.53 -4.45 4.01
C ASP A 61 6.20 -5.01 3.49
N ARG A 62 6.17 -5.54 2.26
CA ARG A 62 4.96 -6.10 1.65
C ARG A 62 4.57 -7.44 2.26
N VAL A 63 5.54 -8.21 2.78
CA VAL A 63 5.27 -9.52 3.41
C VAL A 63 4.44 -9.36 4.69
N ALA A 64 4.81 -8.41 5.55
CA ALA A 64 4.05 -8.09 6.76
C ALA A 64 2.61 -7.67 6.42
N PHE A 65 2.46 -6.83 5.38
CA PHE A 65 1.16 -6.37 4.95
C PHE A 65 0.27 -7.48 4.36
N LEU A 66 0.84 -8.34 3.51
CA LEU A 66 0.15 -9.51 2.95
C LEU A 66 -0.30 -10.49 4.03
N HIS A 67 0.55 -10.70 5.05
CA HIS A 67 0.22 -11.51 6.20
C HIS A 67 -1.00 -10.93 6.95
N ALA A 68 -0.97 -9.63 7.25
CA ALA A 68 -2.08 -8.93 7.90
C ALA A 68 -3.39 -9.06 7.10
N LEU A 69 -3.36 -8.80 5.78
CA LEU A 69 -4.52 -8.96 4.90
C LEU A 69 -5.05 -10.39 4.87
N THR A 70 -4.17 -11.39 4.82
CA THR A 70 -4.56 -12.81 4.80
C THR A 70 -5.25 -13.21 6.09
N VAL A 71 -4.68 -12.82 7.24
CA VAL A 71 -5.25 -13.11 8.56
C VAL A 71 -6.62 -12.45 8.73
N VAL A 72 -6.73 -11.16 8.42
CA VAL A 72 -7.99 -10.41 8.56
C VAL A 72 -9.06 -10.94 7.60
N SER A 73 -8.71 -11.25 6.35
CA SER A 73 -9.65 -11.82 5.38
C SER A 73 -10.19 -13.17 5.87
N ALA A 74 -9.31 -14.05 6.34
CA ALA A 74 -9.71 -15.35 6.88
C ALA A 74 -10.63 -15.23 8.11
N GLN A 75 -10.35 -14.27 9.01
CA GLN A 75 -11.22 -13.98 10.17
C GLN A 75 -12.63 -13.53 9.78
N ASN A 76 -12.79 -12.96 8.58
CA ASN A 76 -14.09 -12.54 8.04
C ASN A 76 -14.69 -13.57 7.07
N GLY A 77 -14.13 -14.77 6.97
CA GLY A 77 -14.61 -15.82 6.06
C GLY A 77 -14.33 -15.53 4.58
N ILE A 78 -13.45 -14.58 4.28
CA ILE A 78 -13.12 -14.17 2.91
C ILE A 78 -11.86 -14.90 2.45
N ARG A 79 -11.96 -15.52 1.28
CA ARG A 79 -10.80 -16.04 0.55
C ARG A 79 -10.07 -14.89 -0.12
N LEU A 80 -8.80 -14.70 0.23
CA LEU A 80 -7.93 -13.74 -0.43
C LEU A 80 -7.17 -14.41 -1.58
N GLU A 81 -7.29 -13.86 -2.78
CA GLU A 81 -6.49 -14.22 -3.94
C GLU A 81 -5.44 -13.13 -4.17
N ILE A 82 -4.18 -13.51 -4.40
CA ILE A 82 -3.07 -12.57 -4.55
C ILE A 82 -2.60 -12.59 -6.01
N SER A 83 -2.51 -11.42 -6.61
CA SER A 83 -1.92 -11.20 -7.93
C SER A 83 -0.90 -10.06 -7.86
N ALA A 84 0.19 -10.18 -8.60
CA ALA A 84 1.21 -9.15 -8.72
C ALA A 84 1.46 -8.87 -10.19
N LEU A 85 1.44 -7.59 -10.55
CA LEU A 85 1.73 -7.09 -11.89
C LEU A 85 3.05 -6.34 -11.83
N GLU A 86 4.03 -6.87 -12.57
CA GLU A 86 5.29 -6.17 -12.79
C GLU A 86 5.05 -4.84 -13.52
N PRO A 87 5.94 -3.85 -13.37
CA PRO A 87 5.84 -2.59 -14.10
C PRO A 87 5.75 -2.84 -15.62
N ASN A 88 4.58 -2.61 -16.22
CA ASN A 88 4.39 -2.67 -17.67
C ASN A 88 4.41 -1.24 -18.24
N LYS A 89 4.96 -1.07 -19.46
CA LYS A 89 4.88 0.19 -20.20
C LYS A 89 3.52 0.40 -20.88
N ASN A 90 2.72 -0.65 -21.02
CA ASN A 90 1.39 -0.60 -21.62
C ASN A 90 0.30 -0.55 -20.53
N SER A 91 -0.21 0.64 -20.23
CA SER A 91 -1.26 0.87 -19.22
C SER A 91 -2.56 0.15 -19.59
N SER A 92 -2.93 0.11 -20.87
CA SER A 92 -4.18 -0.54 -21.32
C SER A 92 -4.19 -2.05 -21.05
N GLU A 93 -3.07 -2.75 -21.28
CA GLU A 93 -2.96 -4.18 -20.98
C GLU A 93 -3.10 -4.46 -19.48
N LEU A 94 -2.52 -3.59 -18.65
CA LEU A 94 -2.63 -3.68 -17.20
C LEU A 94 -4.08 -3.52 -16.76
N GLU A 95 -4.77 -2.51 -17.28
CA GLU A 95 -6.17 -2.25 -16.95
C GLU A 95 -7.09 -3.40 -17.38
N ASP A 96 -6.90 -3.92 -18.59
CA ASP A 96 -7.66 -5.07 -19.10
C ASP A 96 -7.42 -6.33 -18.25
N HIS A 97 -6.18 -6.53 -17.79
CA HIS A 97 -5.85 -7.61 -16.87
C HIS A 97 -6.58 -7.43 -15.53
N VAL A 98 -6.51 -6.24 -14.93
CA VAL A 98 -7.16 -5.94 -13.65
C VAL A 98 -8.68 -6.13 -13.76
N LEU A 99 -9.32 -5.63 -14.83
CA LEU A 99 -10.75 -5.80 -15.09
C LEU A 99 -11.14 -7.25 -15.33
N THR A 100 -10.29 -8.03 -16.01
CA THR A 100 -10.54 -9.45 -16.23
C THR A 100 -10.45 -10.23 -14.93
N TYR A 101 -9.45 -9.93 -14.11
CA TYR A 101 -9.26 -10.50 -12.79
C TYR A 101 -10.44 -10.16 -11.85
N ALA A 102 -10.92 -8.92 -11.90
CA ALA A 102 -12.07 -8.44 -11.12
C ALA A 102 -13.34 -9.29 -11.33
N LYS A 103 -13.53 -9.92 -12.50
CA LYS A 103 -14.69 -10.79 -12.78
C LYS A 103 -14.70 -12.08 -11.95
N GLY A 104 -13.58 -12.44 -11.32
CA GLY A 104 -13.43 -13.65 -10.51
C GLY A 104 -13.58 -13.45 -9.01
N VAL A 105 -13.72 -12.20 -8.55
CA VAL A 105 -13.74 -11.79 -7.14
C VAL A 105 -14.87 -10.80 -6.88
N ASP A 106 -15.26 -10.65 -5.62
CA ASP A 106 -16.34 -9.75 -5.19
C ASP A 106 -15.85 -8.31 -4.98
N GLY A 107 -14.54 -8.12 -4.83
CA GLY A 107 -13.91 -6.82 -4.63
C GLY A 107 -12.39 -6.88 -4.70
N LEU A 108 -11.77 -5.71 -4.89
CA LEU A 108 -10.31 -5.55 -5.05
C LEU A 108 -9.68 -4.70 -3.96
N LEU A 109 -8.55 -5.18 -3.44
CA LEU A 109 -7.58 -4.42 -2.67
C LEU A 109 -6.40 -4.10 -3.58
N LEU A 110 -6.15 -2.82 -3.86
CA LEU A 110 -5.12 -2.38 -4.80
C LEU A 110 -3.97 -1.72 -4.05
N SER A 111 -2.72 -2.04 -4.37
CA SER A 111 -1.53 -1.42 -3.78
C SER A 111 -0.47 -1.19 -4.85
N GLY A 112 0.32 -0.12 -4.72
CA GLY A 112 1.44 0.18 -5.62
C GLY A 112 1.19 1.37 -6.53
N LEU A 113 1.53 1.25 -7.81
CA LEU A 113 1.39 2.32 -8.81
C LEU A 113 -0.02 2.31 -9.42
N VAL A 114 -1.01 2.73 -8.64
CA VAL A 114 -2.43 2.71 -9.04
C VAL A 114 -2.81 4.04 -9.67
N GLU A 115 -3.05 4.06 -10.97
CA GLU A 115 -3.42 5.28 -11.71
C GLU A 115 -4.93 5.55 -11.67
N HIS A 116 -5.32 6.83 -11.72
CA HIS A 116 -6.73 7.24 -11.77
C HIS A 116 -7.53 6.62 -12.92
N GLU A 117 -6.91 6.38 -14.08
CA GLU A 117 -7.59 5.80 -15.24
C GLU A 117 -8.07 4.37 -14.97
N LEU A 118 -7.25 3.57 -14.29
CA LEU A 118 -7.65 2.26 -13.80
C LEU A 118 -8.84 2.35 -12.84
N LEU A 119 -8.81 3.30 -11.90
CA LEU A 119 -9.90 3.51 -10.92
C LEU A 119 -11.20 3.92 -11.61
N ASN A 120 -11.12 4.76 -12.64
CA ASN A 120 -12.25 5.17 -13.47
C ASN A 120 -12.86 3.99 -14.25
N LYS A 121 -12.02 3.09 -14.77
CA LYS A 121 -12.47 1.85 -15.43
C LYS A 121 -13.16 0.89 -14.46
N LEU A 122 -12.58 0.68 -13.27
CA LEU A 122 -13.19 -0.14 -12.22
C LEU A 122 -14.54 0.43 -11.77
N ARG A 123 -14.62 1.76 -11.59
CA ARG A 123 -15.87 2.46 -11.30
C ARG A 123 -16.92 2.23 -12.38
N THR A 124 -16.56 2.42 -13.64
CA THR A 124 -17.48 2.24 -14.78
C THR A 124 -17.97 0.79 -14.89
N ALA A 125 -17.12 -0.18 -14.53
CA ALA A 125 -17.47 -1.60 -14.47
C ALA A 125 -18.26 -2.01 -13.21
N GLY A 126 -18.47 -1.10 -12.25
CA GLY A 126 -19.16 -1.38 -10.99
C GLY A 126 -18.40 -2.33 -10.06
N VAL A 127 -17.06 -2.39 -10.17
CA VAL A 127 -16.22 -3.25 -9.33
C VAL A 127 -15.90 -2.53 -8.01
N PRO A 128 -16.28 -3.09 -6.85
CA PRO A 128 -15.85 -2.55 -5.55
C PRO A 128 -14.34 -2.65 -5.39
N TYR A 129 -13.71 -1.55 -4.98
CA TYR A 129 -12.27 -1.54 -4.72
C TYR A 129 -11.91 -0.66 -3.52
N VAL A 130 -10.76 -0.95 -2.93
CA VAL A 130 -10.07 -0.10 -1.96
C VAL A 130 -8.60 -0.02 -2.36
N VAL A 131 -8.08 1.21 -2.46
CA VAL A 131 -6.65 1.46 -2.66
C VAL A 131 -5.97 1.58 -1.30
N LEU A 132 -4.86 0.87 -1.16
CA LEU A 132 -4.04 0.80 0.03
C LEU A 132 -2.85 1.74 -0.16
N GLY A 133 -2.92 2.90 0.51
CA GLY A 133 -2.02 4.03 0.29
C GLY A 133 -2.66 5.06 -0.62
N HIS A 134 -1.86 5.61 -1.53
CA HIS A 134 -2.26 6.69 -2.43
C HIS A 134 -2.30 6.19 -3.87
N SER A 135 -3.18 6.78 -4.67
CA SER A 135 -3.18 6.63 -6.12
C SER A 135 -2.25 7.68 -6.76
N ILE A 136 -1.96 7.51 -8.04
CA ILE A 136 -1.21 8.46 -8.85
C ILE A 136 -2.22 9.33 -9.58
N GLU A 137 -2.23 10.62 -9.24
CA GLU A 137 -3.05 11.63 -9.91
C GLU A 137 -2.64 11.81 -11.37
N ASP A 138 -3.64 11.94 -12.25
CA ASP A 138 -3.43 12.52 -13.58
C ASP A 138 -3.12 14.03 -13.43
N PRO A 139 -2.03 14.55 -14.02
CA PRO A 139 -1.72 15.99 -13.99
C PRO A 139 -2.81 16.92 -14.54
N TYR A 140 -3.76 16.39 -15.31
CA TYR A 140 -4.81 17.13 -16.02
C TYR A 140 -6.23 16.88 -15.48
N GLU A 141 -6.42 15.93 -14.56
CA GLU A 141 -7.73 15.65 -13.97
C GLU A 141 -7.82 16.02 -12.48
N THR A 142 -9.04 16.32 -12.04
CA THR A 142 -9.37 16.46 -10.62
C THR A 142 -9.55 15.08 -9.98
N ALA A 143 -9.49 15.03 -8.65
CA ALA A 143 -9.62 13.80 -7.86
C ALA A 143 -10.79 12.90 -8.33
N VAL A 144 -10.57 11.58 -8.35
CA VAL A 144 -11.61 10.62 -8.76
C VAL A 144 -12.78 10.66 -7.76
N GLU A 145 -13.99 10.98 -8.25
CA GLU A 145 -15.17 11.27 -7.42
C GLU A 145 -15.55 10.20 -6.40
N ASN A 146 -15.20 8.92 -6.64
CA ASN A 146 -15.53 7.78 -5.79
C ASN A 146 -14.27 7.02 -5.33
N GLU A 147 -13.13 7.67 -5.30
CA GLU A 147 -11.88 7.07 -4.85
C GLU A 147 -12.00 6.56 -3.40
N GLN A 148 -11.61 5.31 -3.16
CA GLN A 148 -11.69 4.66 -1.84
C GLN A 148 -10.27 4.39 -1.34
N LEU A 149 -9.74 5.26 -0.48
CA LEU A 149 -8.38 5.16 0.03
C LEU A 149 -8.36 4.76 1.50
N VAL A 150 -7.48 3.82 1.84
CA VAL A 150 -7.05 3.57 3.22
C VAL A 150 -5.55 3.82 3.25
N LEU A 151 -5.09 4.81 4.04
CA LEU A 151 -3.73 5.35 3.92
C LEU A 151 -3.15 5.79 5.25
N PHE A 152 -1.83 5.96 5.32
CA PHE A 152 -1.18 6.68 6.43
C PHE A 152 -1.01 8.17 6.06
N ASP A 153 -1.13 9.04 7.06
CA ASP A 153 -0.88 10.48 6.89
C ASP A 153 0.63 10.76 6.80
N ASN A 154 1.19 10.47 5.63
CA ASN A 154 2.61 10.60 5.33
C ASN A 154 3.13 12.05 5.44
N ILE A 155 2.26 13.04 5.16
CA ILE A 155 2.61 14.46 5.35
C ILE A 155 2.84 14.73 6.83
N LYS A 156 1.92 14.28 7.70
CA LYS A 156 2.05 14.44 9.15
C LYS A 156 3.24 13.67 9.70
N MET A 157 3.54 12.48 9.19
CA MET A 157 4.74 11.72 9.57
C MET A 157 6.02 12.49 9.21
N GLY A 158 6.16 12.95 7.97
CA GLY A 158 7.32 13.73 7.52
C GLY A 158 7.49 15.07 8.25
N ARG A 159 6.38 15.74 8.58
CA ARG A 159 6.38 16.98 9.36
C ARG A 159 6.77 16.73 10.82
N LEU A 160 6.25 15.67 11.46
CA LEU A 160 6.59 15.29 12.83
C LEU A 160 8.07 14.92 12.95
N ALA A 161 8.57 14.07 12.05
CA ALA A 161 9.97 13.65 12.01
C ALA A 161 10.91 14.85 11.91
N THR A 162 10.63 15.74 10.98
CA THR A 162 11.46 16.93 10.75
C THR A 162 11.35 17.93 11.91
N ASN A 163 10.14 18.19 12.42
CA ASN A 163 9.94 19.11 13.55
C ASN A 163 10.66 18.64 14.81
N TYR A 164 10.69 17.33 15.07
CA TYR A 164 11.45 16.76 16.16
C TYR A 164 12.93 17.12 16.04
N LEU A 165 13.58 16.82 14.91
CA LEU A 165 15.00 17.13 14.69
C LEU A 165 15.29 18.63 14.74
N LEU A 166 14.41 19.47 14.18
CA LEU A 166 14.50 20.93 14.30
C LEU A 166 14.42 21.38 15.77
N SER A 167 13.57 20.76 16.59
CA SER A 167 13.45 21.06 18.02
C SER A 167 14.71 20.70 18.82
N LEU A 168 15.51 19.74 18.34
CA LEU A 168 16.81 19.39 18.92
C LEU A 168 17.93 20.35 18.52
N GLY A 169 17.65 21.32 17.64
CA GLY A 169 18.57 22.36 17.20
C GLY A 169 19.21 22.12 15.82
N HIS A 170 18.90 21.00 15.16
CA HIS A 170 19.35 20.76 13.79
C HIS A 170 18.72 21.78 12.83
N LYS A 171 19.46 22.21 11.82
CA LYS A 171 18.98 23.13 10.77
C LYS A 171 19.19 22.60 9.35
N ARG A 172 20.24 21.79 9.17
CA ARG A 172 20.54 21.06 7.93
C ARG A 172 20.19 19.60 8.18
N ILE A 173 19.01 19.19 7.74
CA ILE A 173 18.49 17.84 7.90
C ILE A 173 18.47 17.19 6.51
N GLY A 174 19.06 16.02 6.34
CA GLY A 174 19.00 15.26 5.09
C GLY A 174 17.66 14.51 4.98
N PHE A 175 17.04 14.52 3.81
CA PHE A 175 15.92 13.64 3.48
C PHE A 175 16.40 12.54 2.53
N ILE A 176 16.28 11.28 2.93
CA ILE A 176 16.81 10.15 2.15
C ILE A 176 15.68 9.16 1.87
N CYS A 177 15.44 8.85 0.60
CA CYS A 177 14.42 7.87 0.21
C CYS A 177 14.85 7.09 -1.03
N GLU A 178 14.13 6.02 -1.36
CA GLU A 178 14.41 5.23 -2.55
C GLU A 178 13.99 5.95 -3.84
N THR A 179 12.72 6.37 -3.91
CA THR A 179 12.11 6.93 -5.12
C THR A 179 11.09 7.98 -4.74
N ILE A 180 10.94 9.00 -5.58
CA ILE A 180 9.90 10.02 -5.45
C ILE A 180 8.99 9.90 -6.67
N VAL A 181 7.77 9.46 -6.41
CA VAL A 181 6.67 9.48 -7.37
C VAL A 181 5.63 10.42 -6.77
N LYS A 182 5.23 11.42 -7.54
CA LYS A 182 4.30 12.46 -7.09
C LYS A 182 3.03 11.83 -6.49
N GLY A 183 2.61 12.30 -5.33
CA GLY A 183 1.40 11.82 -4.65
C GLY A 183 1.57 10.51 -3.87
N LEU A 184 2.70 9.80 -4.00
CA LEU A 184 2.95 8.58 -3.22
C LEU A 184 3.71 8.87 -1.91
N CYS A 185 3.86 7.85 -1.06
CA CYS A 185 4.31 7.99 0.32
C CYS A 185 5.57 8.84 0.50
N ASN A 186 6.65 8.59 -0.28
CA ASN A 186 7.90 9.33 -0.15
C ASN A 186 7.77 10.82 -0.54
N ASP A 187 6.94 11.14 -1.53
CA ASP A 187 6.67 12.53 -1.93
C ASP A 187 5.89 13.27 -0.86
N LEU A 188 4.95 12.59 -0.21
CA LEU A 188 4.16 13.14 0.90
C LEU A 188 5.00 13.32 2.18
N TRP A 189 5.89 12.38 2.49
CA TRP A 189 6.90 12.54 3.53
C TRP A 189 7.81 13.74 3.23
N LEU A 190 8.26 13.88 1.98
CA LEU A 190 9.07 15.02 1.56
C LEU A 190 8.30 16.34 1.67
N THR A 191 7.00 16.33 1.36
CA THR A 191 6.10 17.49 1.55
C THR A 191 6.04 17.89 3.02
N GLY A 192 5.83 16.93 3.92
CA GLY A 192 5.87 17.17 5.37
C GLY A 192 7.23 17.72 5.85
N TYR A 193 8.32 17.18 5.33
CA TYR A 193 9.69 17.66 5.59
C TYR A 193 9.88 19.12 5.15
N LYS A 194 9.41 19.50 3.95
CA LYS A 194 9.49 20.87 3.45
C LYS A 194 8.64 21.82 4.29
N ILE A 195 7.42 21.42 4.64
CA ILE A 195 6.51 22.22 5.49
C ILE A 195 7.16 22.52 6.85
N ALA A 196 7.75 21.52 7.51
CA ALA A 196 8.41 21.72 8.81
C ALA A 196 9.55 22.74 8.78
N HIS A 197 10.35 22.77 7.70
CA HIS A 197 11.38 23.79 7.52
C HIS A 197 10.77 25.19 7.36
N ILE A 198 9.77 25.31 6.48
CA ILE A 198 9.08 26.58 6.20
C ILE A 198 8.43 27.14 7.48
N ASP A 199 7.78 26.28 8.28
CA ASP A 199 7.16 26.65 9.56
C ASP A 199 8.18 27.21 10.58
N LYS A 200 9.47 26.88 10.43
CA LYS A 200 10.58 27.39 11.24
C LYS A 200 11.35 28.53 10.58
N GLY A 201 10.87 29.06 9.45
CA GLY A 201 11.53 30.11 8.70
C GLY A 201 12.82 29.65 8.00
N LEU A 202 12.97 28.35 7.77
CA LEU A 202 14.09 27.76 7.04
C LEU A 202 13.68 27.45 5.60
N VAL A 203 14.62 27.59 4.67
CA VAL A 203 14.43 27.17 3.28
C VAL A 203 14.93 25.72 3.15
N PRO A 204 14.09 24.76 2.70
CA PRO A 204 14.55 23.41 2.41
C PRO A 204 15.67 23.44 1.37
N ASP A 205 16.84 22.91 1.72
CA ASP A 205 17.99 22.84 0.82
C ASP A 205 17.82 21.63 -0.13
N PRO A 206 17.71 21.84 -1.46
CA PRO A 206 17.57 20.75 -2.42
C PRO A 206 18.76 19.79 -2.42
N GLU A 207 19.96 20.25 -2.05
CA GLU A 207 21.17 19.40 -1.98
C GLU A 207 21.09 18.37 -0.85
N LEU A 208 20.19 18.56 0.11
CA LEU A 208 19.99 17.65 1.24
C LEU A 208 18.92 16.57 0.95
N ILE A 209 18.29 16.59 -0.22
CA ILE A 209 17.28 15.62 -0.63
C ILE A 209 17.94 14.59 -1.55
N HIS A 210 18.09 13.35 -1.07
CA HIS A 210 18.73 12.27 -1.81
C HIS A 210 17.74 11.15 -2.15
N VAL A 211 17.58 10.91 -3.46
CA VAL A 211 16.79 9.82 -4.03
C VAL A 211 17.75 8.72 -4.46
N ALA A 212 17.76 7.60 -3.74
CA ALA A 212 18.82 6.60 -3.85
C ALA A 212 18.58 5.53 -4.92
N GLY A 213 17.36 5.43 -5.46
CA GLY A 213 16.97 4.61 -6.61
C GLY A 213 16.98 3.09 -6.39
N LYS A 214 17.35 2.59 -5.20
CA LYS A 214 17.41 1.16 -4.87
C LYS A 214 17.07 0.90 -3.40
N VAL A 215 16.18 -0.04 -3.11
CA VAL A 215 16.00 -0.61 -1.75
C VAL A 215 17.33 -1.21 -1.24
N PHE A 216 17.68 -0.99 0.02
CA PHE A 216 18.92 -1.40 0.69
C PHE A 216 20.21 -0.75 0.15
N ALA A 217 20.60 -0.96 -1.11
CA ALA A 217 21.81 -0.34 -1.66
C ALA A 217 21.73 1.19 -1.72
N GLY A 218 20.50 1.73 -1.66
CA GLY A 218 20.24 3.14 -1.67
C GLY A 218 20.84 3.87 -0.47
N GLY A 219 20.72 3.33 0.75
CA GLY A 219 21.23 4.00 1.94
C GLY A 219 22.74 4.20 1.92
N ALA A 220 23.51 3.18 1.52
CA ALA A 220 24.96 3.30 1.35
C ALA A 220 25.35 4.32 0.26
N THR A 221 24.59 4.36 -0.84
CA THR A 221 24.79 5.36 -1.91
C THR A 221 24.51 6.78 -1.41
N ALA A 222 23.42 6.96 -0.65
CA ALA A 222 23.06 8.24 -0.05
C ALA A 222 24.11 8.68 0.99
N ALA A 223 24.60 7.77 1.84
CA ALA A 223 25.64 8.07 2.83
C ALA A 223 26.91 8.63 2.17
N ARG A 224 27.39 7.99 1.10
CA ARG A 224 28.56 8.50 0.34
C ARG A 224 28.28 9.86 -0.30
N ALA A 225 27.09 10.05 -0.89
CA ALA A 225 26.72 11.32 -1.52
C ALA A 225 26.66 12.48 -0.50
N VAL A 226 26.01 12.24 0.64
CA VAL A 226 25.91 13.17 1.77
C VAL A 226 27.29 13.52 2.33
N HIS A 227 28.16 12.52 2.48
CA HIS A 227 29.51 12.73 3.01
C HIS A 227 30.41 13.55 2.09
N ALA A 228 30.16 13.50 0.77
CA ALA A 228 30.89 14.31 -0.20
C ALA A 228 30.47 15.79 -0.21
N LEU A 229 29.39 16.17 0.47
CA LEU A 229 28.95 17.57 0.57
C LEU A 229 29.91 18.36 1.47
N ALA A 230 30.35 19.53 0.98
CA ALA A 230 31.17 20.44 1.78
C ALA A 230 30.46 20.87 3.09
N ASN A 231 29.14 21.05 3.03
CA ASN A 231 28.29 21.37 4.18
C ASN A 231 27.32 20.21 4.44
N HIS A 232 27.81 19.17 5.10
CA HIS A 232 27.01 17.98 5.39
C HIS A 232 25.79 18.30 6.29
N PRO A 233 24.68 17.56 6.14
CA PRO A 233 23.59 17.58 7.11
C PRO A 233 24.07 17.08 8.48
N THR A 234 23.31 17.46 9.50
CA THR A 234 23.58 17.12 10.91
C THR A 234 22.56 16.14 11.49
N ALA A 235 21.44 15.93 10.80
CA ALA A 235 20.46 14.93 11.13
C ALA A 235 19.73 14.44 9.87
N TYR A 236 18.94 13.38 9.97
CA TYR A 236 18.37 12.68 8.82
C TYR A 236 16.91 12.27 9.05
N VAL A 237 16.07 12.45 8.03
CA VAL A 237 14.74 11.84 7.94
C VAL A 237 14.79 10.77 6.86
N ILE A 238 14.52 9.52 7.26
CA ILE A 238 14.56 8.37 6.35
C ILE A 238 13.25 7.59 6.52
N PRO A 239 12.30 7.64 5.57
CA PRO A 239 10.97 7.05 5.73
C PRO A 239 10.94 5.52 5.55
N ASP A 240 12.09 4.86 5.55
CA ASP A 240 12.22 3.41 5.30
C ASP A 240 13.40 2.82 6.11
N ALA A 241 13.10 1.85 6.98
CA ALA A 241 14.08 1.25 7.89
C ALA A 241 15.22 0.50 7.18
N ARG A 242 14.96 -0.09 6.02
CA ARG A 242 15.96 -0.81 5.22
C ARG A 242 17.04 0.16 4.73
N THR A 243 16.58 1.29 4.21
CA THR A 243 17.41 2.40 3.74
C THR A 243 18.15 3.04 4.91
N ALA A 244 17.48 3.23 6.06
CA ALA A 244 18.10 3.79 7.25
C ALA A 244 19.22 2.88 7.80
N CYS A 245 18.97 1.57 7.86
CA CYS A 245 19.94 0.59 8.31
C CYS A 245 21.21 0.59 7.45
N SER A 246 21.08 0.50 6.13
CA SER A 246 22.24 0.53 5.24
C SER A 246 22.95 1.89 5.21
N PHE A 247 22.20 3.00 5.34
CA PHE A 247 22.77 4.32 5.51
C PHE A 247 23.63 4.42 6.77
N MET A 248 23.10 4.00 7.92
CA MET A 248 23.84 4.01 9.19
C MET A 248 25.07 3.10 9.18
N GLN A 249 24.99 1.93 8.53
CA GLN A 249 26.13 1.03 8.37
C GLN A 249 27.24 1.66 7.54
N GLU A 250 26.92 2.30 6.41
CA GLU A 250 27.90 2.99 5.58
C GLU A 250 28.51 4.21 6.29
N MET A 251 27.69 5.01 6.97
CA MET A 251 28.19 6.14 7.78
C MET A 251 29.18 5.65 8.85
N ARG A 252 28.85 4.56 9.55
CA ARG A 252 29.72 3.94 10.55
C ARG A 252 31.03 3.42 9.95
N ALA A 253 30.98 2.81 8.77
CA ALA A 253 32.18 2.36 8.04
C ALA A 253 33.12 3.52 7.67
N ASN A 254 32.58 4.73 7.52
CA ASN A 254 33.33 5.96 7.28
C ASN A 254 33.64 6.75 8.58
N GLY A 255 33.51 6.11 9.74
CA GLY A 255 33.87 6.72 11.04
C GLY A 255 32.83 7.69 11.60
N ILE A 256 31.64 7.80 11.02
CA ILE A 256 30.57 8.67 11.48
C ILE A 256 29.51 7.85 12.22
N LYS A 257 29.31 8.16 13.49
CA LYS A 257 28.26 7.52 14.31
C LYS A 257 26.99 8.38 14.29
N ILE A 258 25.91 7.83 13.74
CA ILE A 258 24.57 8.42 13.82
C ILE A 258 23.91 7.99 15.13
N GLY A 259 23.63 8.95 16.02
CA GLY A 259 22.93 8.71 17.28
C GLY A 259 21.41 8.85 17.16
N PRO A 260 20.65 8.44 18.20
CA PRO A 260 19.19 8.58 18.23
C PRO A 260 18.67 10.02 18.07
N ARG A 261 19.50 11.03 18.34
CA ARG A 261 19.13 12.44 18.18
C ARG A 261 19.34 12.98 16.77
N ASP A 262 20.04 12.22 15.92
CA ASP A 262 20.47 12.64 14.60
C ASP A 262 19.63 12.00 13.49
N ILE A 263 18.63 11.19 13.80
CA ILE A 263 17.83 10.49 12.80
C ILE A 263 16.40 10.19 13.28
N VAL A 264 15.44 10.26 12.36
CA VAL A 264 14.09 9.71 12.53
C VAL A 264 13.82 8.73 11.39
N ILE A 265 13.28 7.55 11.73
CA ILE A 265 13.12 6.42 10.80
C ILE A 265 11.64 6.06 10.64
N GLY A 266 11.16 5.92 9.40
CA GLY A 266 9.87 5.30 9.09
C GLY A 266 10.00 3.78 9.01
N CYS A 267 9.09 3.03 9.63
CA CYS A 267 9.15 1.57 9.64
C CYS A 267 7.80 0.89 9.89
N VAL A 268 7.82 -0.43 9.91
CA VAL A 268 6.73 -1.30 10.40
C VAL A 268 7.21 -2.05 11.64
N PRO A 269 6.30 -2.58 12.50
CA PRO A 269 6.68 -3.15 13.80
C PRO A 269 7.76 -4.25 13.71
N GLU A 270 7.71 -5.12 12.71
CA GLU A 270 8.64 -6.24 12.54
C GLU A 270 10.07 -5.77 12.25
N MET A 271 10.22 -4.57 11.71
CA MET A 271 11.52 -4.02 11.30
C MET A 271 12.32 -3.42 12.46
N GLU A 272 11.68 -3.00 13.56
CA GLU A 272 12.36 -2.34 14.68
C GLU A 272 13.48 -3.20 15.26
N LYS A 273 13.13 -4.41 15.70
CA LYS A 273 14.07 -5.38 16.25
C LYS A 273 14.97 -6.00 15.18
N ARG A 274 14.45 -6.17 13.97
CA ARG A 274 15.17 -6.79 12.85
C ARG A 274 16.40 -5.98 12.43
N TYR A 275 16.30 -4.64 12.48
CA TYR A 275 17.39 -3.73 12.10
C TYR A 275 18.08 -3.07 13.29
N ASP A 276 17.79 -3.48 14.52
CA ASP A 276 18.41 -2.93 15.74
C ASP A 276 18.20 -1.40 15.84
N ILE A 277 16.96 -0.96 15.60
CA ILE A 277 16.55 0.45 15.63
C ILE A 277 15.60 0.80 16.78
N GLU A 278 15.46 -0.11 17.77
CA GLU A 278 14.53 0.05 18.91
C GLU A 278 14.85 1.26 19.80
N ASP A 279 16.11 1.72 19.82
CA ASP A 279 16.56 2.90 20.58
C ASP A 279 16.46 4.22 19.79
N TYR A 280 16.07 4.16 18.51
CA TYR A 280 15.97 5.33 17.64
C TYR A 280 14.54 5.87 17.61
N PRO A 281 14.35 7.18 17.33
CA PRO A 281 13.03 7.74 17.04
C PRO A 281 12.44 7.10 15.78
N VAL A 282 11.32 6.41 15.94
CA VAL A 282 10.64 5.70 14.85
C VAL A 282 9.19 6.11 14.71
N LEU A 283 8.74 6.20 13.45
CA LEU A 283 7.33 6.34 13.08
C LEU A 283 6.87 5.04 12.44
N ILE A 284 5.94 4.36 13.10
CA ILE A 284 5.54 2.99 12.80
C ILE A 284 4.17 2.98 12.13
N GLU A 285 4.11 2.37 10.95
CA GLU A 285 2.88 2.09 10.21
C GLU A 285 2.23 0.78 10.70
N ASP A 286 1.00 0.86 11.20
CA ASP A 286 0.26 -0.30 11.70
C ASP A 286 -0.52 -0.99 10.55
N TYR A 287 0.16 -1.93 9.90
CA TYR A 287 -0.41 -2.73 8.81
C TYR A 287 -1.52 -3.66 9.24
N ASP A 288 -1.56 -4.11 10.50
CA ASP A 288 -2.68 -4.90 11.03
C ASP A 288 -3.96 -4.05 11.11
N MET A 289 -3.84 -2.81 11.61
CA MET A 289 -4.95 -1.86 11.61
C MET A 289 -5.39 -1.52 10.19
N MET A 290 -4.44 -1.23 9.30
CA MET A 290 -4.74 -0.93 7.89
C MET A 290 -5.50 -2.07 7.22
N ALA A 291 -5.05 -3.32 7.41
CA ALA A 291 -5.72 -4.50 6.87
C ALA A 291 -7.15 -4.65 7.42
N LYS A 292 -7.34 -4.49 8.75
CA LYS A 292 -8.67 -4.54 9.39
C LYS A 292 -9.63 -3.51 8.83
N VAL A 293 -9.16 -2.27 8.66
CA VAL A 293 -9.96 -1.17 8.13
C VAL A 293 -10.28 -1.40 6.65
N ALA A 294 -9.30 -1.78 5.84
CA ALA A 294 -9.49 -1.95 4.41
C ALA A 294 -10.42 -3.13 4.06
N VAL A 295 -10.23 -4.29 4.70
CA VAL A 295 -11.12 -5.45 4.47
C VAL A 295 -12.54 -5.12 4.89
N ARG A 296 -12.73 -4.48 6.05
CA ARG A 296 -14.06 -4.05 6.50
C ARG A 296 -14.70 -3.06 5.53
N HIS A 297 -13.94 -2.06 5.10
CA HIS A 297 -14.42 -1.06 4.15
C HIS A 297 -14.84 -1.72 2.83
N LEU A 298 -14.04 -2.65 2.31
CA LEU A 298 -14.38 -3.38 1.09
C LEU A 298 -15.64 -4.24 1.25
N ILE A 299 -15.84 -4.89 2.41
CA ILE A 299 -17.10 -5.61 2.71
C ILE A 299 -18.31 -4.66 2.62
N GLU A 300 -18.18 -3.45 3.16
CA GLU A 300 -19.24 -2.45 3.10
C GLU A 300 -19.52 -1.99 1.66
N LEU A 301 -18.47 -1.79 0.86
CA LEU A 301 -18.58 -1.41 -0.56
C LEU A 301 -19.22 -2.51 -1.42
N CYS A 302 -19.03 -3.79 -1.08
CA CYS A 302 -19.70 -4.89 -1.78
C CYS A 302 -21.19 -5.00 -1.44
N THR A 303 -21.64 -4.42 -0.31
CA THR A 303 -23.00 -4.61 0.21
C THR A 303 -23.87 -3.35 0.14
N LYS A 304 -23.28 -2.21 -0.22
CA LYS A 304 -23.93 -0.90 -0.33
C LYS A 304 -23.58 -0.24 -1.66
N PRO A 305 -24.39 0.72 -2.15
CA PRO A 305 -24.00 1.54 -3.30
C PRO A 305 -22.65 2.22 -3.03
N MET A 306 -21.80 2.27 -4.07
CA MET A 306 -20.47 2.86 -3.94
C MET A 306 -20.59 4.34 -3.54
N PRO A 307 -20.03 4.74 -2.39
CA PRO A 307 -20.16 6.10 -1.88
C PRO A 307 -19.30 7.07 -2.69
N CYS A 308 -19.41 8.35 -2.36
CA CYS A 308 -18.44 9.35 -2.79
C CYS A 308 -17.03 9.02 -2.27
N ARG A 309 -16.05 9.76 -2.78
CA ARG A 309 -14.65 9.70 -2.40
C ARG A 309 -14.50 9.63 -0.88
N THR A 310 -13.83 8.60 -0.41
CA THR A 310 -13.61 8.33 1.00
C THR A 310 -12.13 8.08 1.23
N GLU A 311 -11.53 8.87 2.12
CA GLU A 311 -10.18 8.66 2.61
C GLU A 311 -10.22 8.28 4.08
N ILE A 312 -9.68 7.11 4.43
CA ILE A 312 -9.57 6.63 5.80
C ILE A 312 -8.10 6.65 6.20
N ALA A 313 -7.73 7.63 7.03
CA ALA A 313 -6.39 7.75 7.57
C ALA A 313 -6.17 6.78 8.75
N ILE A 314 -5.17 5.92 8.64
CA ILE A 314 -4.72 5.01 9.70
C ILE A 314 -3.74 5.76 10.61
N PRO A 315 -3.95 5.73 11.94
CA PRO A 315 -2.99 6.27 12.89
C PRO A 315 -1.64 5.55 12.79
N PHE A 316 -0.54 6.31 12.86
CA PHE A 316 0.81 5.78 13.06
C PHE A 316 1.22 5.92 14.52
N VAL A 317 2.21 5.14 14.95
CA VAL A 317 2.78 5.20 16.30
C VAL A 317 4.13 5.90 16.26
N ALA A 318 4.34 6.89 17.14
CA ALA A 318 5.63 7.54 17.33
C ALA A 318 6.30 7.01 18.60
N LYS A 319 7.52 6.47 18.49
CA LYS A 319 8.33 6.01 19.65
C LYS A 319 9.65 6.76 19.73
N ASN A 320 10.15 6.94 20.95
CA ASN A 320 11.45 7.56 21.27
C ASN A 320 11.60 9.03 20.80
N PHE A 321 10.53 9.82 20.88
CA PHE A 321 10.51 11.28 20.57
C PHE A 321 10.75 12.17 21.81
N SER A 322 11.40 11.64 22.87
CA SER A 322 11.61 12.31 24.16
C SER A 322 12.92 13.09 24.24
#